data_AF-A0A7C3PBL5-F1
#
_entry.id   AF-A0A7C3PBL5-F1
#
_cell.length_a   1.000
_cell.length_b   1.000
_cell.length_c   1.000
_cell.angle_alpha   90.00
_cell.angle_beta   90.00
_cell.angle_gamma   90.00
#
_symmetry.space_group_name_H-M   'P 1'
#
loop_
_entity.id
_entity.type
_entity.pdbx_description
1 polymer ?
#
loop_
_entity_poly.entity_id
_entity_poly.type
_entity_poly.pdbx_seq_one_letter_code
_entity_poly.pdbx_strand_id
1 'polypeptide(L)'
;MNLIFRAALGLLGTASIVTAALLGTHEGWVPASDVSDIEHATGLVATQINEASGASDLSAAQREKLSERVGALLATRIRDSADDYMALMGQWGGAFKFREDEQTAGRILASWRPLNDPLAYASFGIEELQVISGAHSPAAPFKTAKYNRETRSAMGVCSFRFNPDAATLLAGNCTIADVMIPATLNNGHEVQLVFRLIWEPGHSVWVPQFIEHRTTDEELELKAPMF
;
A
#
# COMPACT_ATOMS: atom_id res chain seq x y z
N MET A 1 7.48 66.43 -2.93
CA MET A 1 7.91 65.19 -3.60
C MET A 1 8.14 64.16 -2.52
N ASN A 2 7.30 63.13 -2.51
CA ASN A 2 6.88 62.40 -1.33
C ASN A 2 7.59 61.03 -1.24
N LEU A 3 7.91 60.66 0.01
CA LEU A 3 7.93 59.31 0.58
C LEU A 3 9.02 58.32 0.15
N ILE A 4 10.05 58.29 1.01
CA ILE A 4 11.00 57.21 1.26
C ILE A 4 10.37 56.22 2.27
N PHE A 5 10.60 54.93 2.03
CA PHE A 5 10.51 53.78 2.97
C PHE A 5 9.15 53.44 3.62
N ARG A 6 8.53 52.35 3.12
CA ARG A 6 7.90 51.26 3.90
C ARG A 6 7.25 50.25 2.94
N ALA A 7 7.93 49.15 2.64
CA ALA A 7 7.33 47.92 2.12
C ALA A 7 8.35 46.78 2.19
N ALA A 8 8.78 46.43 3.39
CA ALA A 8 9.55 45.22 3.66
C ALA A 8 9.06 44.66 4.99
N LEU A 9 7.92 43.98 4.97
CA LEU A 9 7.47 42.94 5.89
C LEU A 9 6.02 42.61 5.51
N GLY A 10 5.76 41.37 5.14
CA GLY A 10 4.40 40.84 5.01
C GLY A 10 4.11 40.23 3.64
N LEU A 11 4.62 39.02 3.41
CA LEU A 11 4.03 37.98 2.56
C LEU A 11 4.90 36.71 2.64
N LEU A 12 5.02 36.15 3.84
CA LEU A 12 5.57 34.81 4.08
C LEU A 12 4.52 33.89 4.75
N GLY A 13 3.23 34.19 4.57
CA GLY A 13 2.15 33.56 5.34
C GLY A 13 0.96 33.04 4.53
N THR A 14 1.10 32.80 3.23
CA THR A 14 -0.04 32.34 2.39
C THR A 14 0.20 31.05 1.62
N ALA A 15 1.40 30.45 1.73
CA ALA A 15 1.66 29.15 1.10
C ALA A 15 1.10 27.95 1.91
N SER A 16 0.72 28.13 3.18
CA SER A 16 0.20 27.04 4.04
C SER A 16 -1.32 26.93 4.11
N ILE A 17 -2.09 27.84 3.48
CA ILE A 17 -3.55 27.86 3.64
C ILE A 17 -4.29 27.30 2.40
N VAL A 18 -3.62 27.23 1.24
CA VAL A 18 -4.29 26.78 0.00
C VAL A 18 -4.32 25.25 -0.14
N THR A 19 -3.48 24.50 0.58
CA THR A 19 -3.52 23.02 0.54
C THR A 19 -4.69 22.42 1.33
N ALA A 20 -5.29 23.18 2.26
CA ALA A 20 -6.39 22.68 3.09
C ALA A 20 -7.77 22.68 2.40
N ALA A 21 -7.90 23.29 1.22
CA ALA A 21 -9.21 23.57 0.60
C ALA A 21 -9.62 22.59 -0.52
N LEU A 22 -8.81 21.59 -0.86
CA LEU A 22 -9.10 20.58 -1.90
C LEU A 22 -9.19 19.15 -1.38
N LEU A 23 -8.85 18.91 -0.12
CA LEU A 23 -9.16 17.65 0.55
C LEU A 23 -10.60 17.77 1.03
N GLY A 24 -11.56 17.29 0.22
CA GLY A 24 -12.85 16.90 0.77
C GLY A 24 -12.54 15.95 1.93
N THR A 25 -12.78 16.39 3.16
CA THR A 25 -12.57 15.55 4.33
C THR A 25 -13.64 14.48 4.28
N HIS A 26 -13.33 13.35 3.67
CA HIS A 26 -14.08 12.13 3.87
C HIS A 26 -13.99 11.86 5.38
N GLU A 27 -15.11 11.98 6.09
CA GLU A 27 -15.17 11.66 7.52
C GLU A 27 -14.62 10.24 7.72
N GLY A 28 -13.72 10.05 8.70
CA GLY A 28 -13.08 8.76 8.98
C GLY A 28 -11.77 8.49 8.23
N TRP A 29 -11.33 9.39 7.34
CA TRP A 29 -10.05 9.23 6.63
C TRP A 29 -8.86 9.77 7.43
N VAL A 30 -7.77 9.01 7.43
CA VAL A 30 -6.53 9.34 8.14
C VAL A 30 -5.58 10.06 7.18
N PRO A 31 -5.14 11.30 7.47
CA PRO A 31 -4.12 11.97 6.69
C PRO A 31 -2.80 11.17 6.69
N ALA A 32 -2.11 11.12 5.55
CA ALA A 32 -0.82 10.44 5.44
C ALA A 32 0.23 11.04 6.40
N SER A 33 0.16 12.36 6.66
CA SER A 33 1.00 13.04 7.63
C SER A 33 0.84 12.56 9.07
N ASP A 34 -0.31 11.96 9.38
CA ASP A 34 -0.68 11.60 10.76
C ASP A 34 -0.18 10.18 11.09
N VAL A 35 0.20 9.39 10.09
CA VAL A 35 0.82 8.07 10.30
C VAL A 35 2.31 8.23 10.65
N SER A 36 2.58 8.36 11.95
CA SER A 36 3.91 8.63 12.51
C SER A 36 4.92 7.49 12.36
N ASP A 37 4.49 6.26 12.58
CA ASP A 37 5.37 5.09 12.66
C ASP A 37 4.60 3.77 12.44
N ILE A 38 5.33 2.65 12.50
CA ILE A 38 4.78 1.31 12.32
C ILE A 38 3.79 0.95 13.42
N GLU A 39 4.05 1.31 14.67
CA GLU A 39 3.18 0.96 15.81
C GLU A 39 1.83 1.67 15.68
N HIS A 40 1.86 2.96 15.35
CA HIS A 40 0.66 3.74 15.07
C HIS A 40 -0.12 3.16 13.87
N ALA A 41 0.53 2.90 12.74
CA ALA A 41 -0.13 2.31 11.56
C ALA A 41 -0.73 0.93 11.86
N THR A 42 -0.02 0.08 12.63
CA THR A 42 -0.53 -1.21 13.08
C THR A 42 -1.74 -1.05 13.97
N GLY A 43 -1.75 -0.09 14.91
CA GLY A 43 -2.91 0.20 15.75
C GLY A 43 -4.15 0.60 14.94
N LEU A 44 -3.97 1.51 13.98
CA LEU A 44 -5.05 1.94 13.07
C LEU A 44 -5.64 0.77 12.28
N VAL A 45 -4.77 -0.04 11.67
CA VAL A 45 -5.19 -1.18 10.85
C VAL A 45 -5.74 -2.33 11.71
N ALA A 46 -5.26 -2.54 12.94
CA ALA A 46 -5.67 -3.65 13.79
C ALA A 46 -7.14 -3.58 14.19
N THR A 47 -7.62 -2.40 14.59
CA THR A 47 -9.03 -2.18 14.89
C THR A 47 -9.88 -2.54 13.68
N GLN A 48 -9.51 -2.01 12.52
CA GLN A 48 -10.31 -2.13 11.31
C GLN A 48 -10.25 -3.53 10.67
N ILE A 49 -9.12 -4.24 10.76
CA ILE A 49 -9.06 -5.65 10.32
C ILE A 49 -9.97 -6.55 11.16
N ASN A 50 -10.17 -6.27 12.44
CA ASN A 50 -11.10 -7.08 13.25
C ASN A 50 -12.57 -6.81 12.93
N GLU A 51 -12.88 -5.65 12.36
CA GLU A 51 -14.23 -5.21 11.99
C GLU A 51 -14.55 -5.44 10.51
N ALA A 52 -13.53 -5.62 9.67
CA ALA A 52 -13.66 -5.80 8.23
C ALA A 52 -14.48 -7.05 7.84
N SER A 53 -15.26 -6.91 6.77
CA SER A 53 -15.88 -8.06 6.12
C SER A 53 -14.81 -9.06 5.69
N GLY A 54 -15.02 -10.36 5.93
CA GLY A 54 -14.06 -11.45 5.64
C GLY A 54 -13.00 -11.71 6.73
N ALA A 55 -12.94 -10.89 7.78
CA ALA A 55 -12.06 -11.11 8.93
C ALA A 55 -12.44 -12.35 9.77
N SER A 56 -13.70 -12.75 9.74
CA SER A 56 -14.24 -13.94 10.43
C SER A 56 -13.65 -15.25 9.92
N ASP A 57 -13.15 -15.28 8.69
CA ASP A 57 -12.59 -16.46 8.04
C ASP A 57 -11.13 -16.72 8.48
N LEU A 58 -10.55 -15.78 9.22
CA LEU A 58 -9.21 -15.86 9.79
C LEU A 58 -9.27 -16.21 11.28
N SER A 59 -8.27 -16.94 11.78
CA SER A 59 -8.08 -17.09 13.23
C SER A 59 -7.65 -15.77 13.88
N ALA A 60 -7.82 -15.64 15.21
CA ALA A 60 -7.38 -14.45 15.93
C ALA A 60 -5.87 -14.19 15.76
N ALA A 61 -5.05 -15.25 15.82
CA ALA A 61 -3.60 -15.15 15.58
C ALA A 61 -3.28 -14.69 14.15
N GLN A 62 -4.02 -15.17 13.15
CA GLN A 62 -3.86 -14.71 11.77
C GLN A 62 -4.23 -13.24 11.61
N ARG A 63 -5.32 -12.78 12.23
CA ARG A 63 -5.72 -11.36 12.19
C ARG A 63 -4.67 -10.46 12.84
N GLU A 64 -4.22 -10.80 14.05
CA GLU A 64 -3.17 -10.06 14.76
C GLU A 64 -1.91 -9.92 13.90
N LYS A 65 -1.41 -11.04 13.36
CA LYS A 65 -0.24 -11.03 12.47
C LYS A 65 -0.50 -10.33 11.14
N LEU A 66 -1.73 -10.34 10.63
CA LEU A 66 -2.09 -9.61 9.42
C LEU A 66 -2.00 -8.10 9.67
N SER A 67 -2.55 -7.63 10.79
CA SER A 67 -2.52 -6.22 11.20
C SER A 67 -1.10 -5.71 11.42
N GLU A 68 -0.24 -6.49 12.07
CA GLU A 68 1.20 -6.17 12.20
C GLU A 68 1.84 -5.96 10.82
N ARG A 69 1.58 -6.88 9.88
CA ARG A 69 2.23 -6.90 8.57
C ARG A 69 1.72 -5.78 7.68
N VAL A 70 0.41 -5.59 7.63
CA VAL A 70 -0.22 -4.52 6.84
C VAL A 70 0.13 -3.15 7.41
N GLY A 71 0.10 -2.97 8.73
CA GLY A 71 0.51 -1.71 9.36
C GLY A 71 1.96 -1.33 9.03
N ALA A 72 2.89 -2.30 9.10
CA ALA A 72 4.28 -2.06 8.73
C ALA A 72 4.46 -1.73 7.24
N LEU A 73 3.74 -2.42 6.35
CA LEU A 73 3.73 -2.12 4.91
C LEU A 73 3.16 -0.73 4.62
N LEU A 74 2.07 -0.35 5.29
CA LEU A 74 1.45 0.95 5.14
C LEU A 74 2.38 2.07 5.63
N ALA A 75 2.95 1.95 6.83
CA ALA A 75 3.86 2.95 7.38
C ALA A 75 5.09 3.16 6.48
N THR A 76 5.71 2.08 6.00
CA THR A 76 6.86 2.18 5.07
C THR A 76 6.47 2.74 3.71
N ARG A 77 5.22 2.55 3.28
CA ARG A 77 4.71 3.15 2.03
C ARG A 77 4.48 4.65 2.15
N ILE A 78 4.00 5.11 3.30
CA ILE A 78 3.68 6.51 3.59
C ILE A 78 4.95 7.35 3.78
N ARG A 79 5.93 6.82 4.51
CA ARG A 79 7.10 7.58 4.96
C ARG A 79 8.19 7.80 3.90
N ASP A 80 7.87 7.59 2.62
CA ASP A 80 8.79 7.74 1.48
C ASP A 80 10.16 7.06 1.66
N SER A 81 10.20 5.93 2.36
CA SER A 81 11.45 5.25 2.64
C SER A 81 11.43 3.86 2.01
N ALA A 82 11.79 3.83 0.73
CA ALA A 82 12.02 2.57 0.03
C ALA A 82 13.14 1.76 0.71
N ASP A 83 14.10 2.44 1.36
CA ASP A 83 15.12 1.81 2.19
C ASP A 83 14.53 1.14 3.43
N ASP A 84 13.62 1.80 4.16
CA ASP A 84 12.93 1.19 5.30
C ASP A 84 12.06 0.01 4.85
N TYR A 85 11.43 0.13 3.68
CA TYR A 85 10.70 -0.97 3.08
C TYR A 85 11.62 -2.15 2.75
N MET A 86 12.79 -1.91 2.15
CA MET A 86 13.78 -2.95 1.87
C MET A 86 14.31 -3.59 3.16
N ALA A 87 14.59 -2.80 4.19
CA ALA A 87 15.00 -3.27 5.50
C ALA A 87 13.91 -4.14 6.15
N LEU A 88 12.65 -3.70 6.07
CA LEU A 88 11.49 -4.44 6.58
C LEU A 88 11.35 -5.80 5.89
N MET A 89 11.43 -5.83 4.55
CA MET A 89 11.40 -7.08 3.80
C MET A 89 12.58 -7.98 4.20
N GLY A 90 13.77 -7.41 4.40
CA GLY A 90 14.97 -8.11 4.91
C GLY A 90 14.76 -8.78 6.27
N GLN A 91 14.19 -8.07 7.23
CA GLN A 91 13.83 -8.60 8.55
C GLN A 91 12.83 -9.75 8.45
N TRP A 92 11.96 -9.73 7.45
CA TRP A 92 10.99 -10.77 7.17
C TRP A 92 11.58 -11.94 6.37
N GLY A 93 12.90 -12.02 6.25
CA GLY A 93 13.59 -13.07 5.50
C GLY A 93 13.48 -12.91 3.99
N GLY A 94 13.03 -11.76 3.51
CA GLY A 94 13.07 -11.36 2.11
C GLY A 94 14.49 -10.99 1.70
N ALA A 95 14.86 -11.34 0.48
CA ALA A 95 16.07 -10.91 -0.18
C ALA A 95 15.70 -10.39 -1.56
N PHE A 96 16.11 -9.17 -1.87
CA PHE A 96 15.87 -8.58 -3.18
C PHE A 96 16.81 -9.24 -4.18
N LYS A 97 16.25 -10.04 -5.08
CA LYS A 97 16.97 -10.59 -6.23
C LYS A 97 16.80 -9.62 -7.38
N PHE A 98 17.66 -8.61 -7.42
CA PHE A 98 17.84 -7.79 -8.61
C PHE A 98 18.56 -8.66 -9.66
N ARG A 99 17.79 -9.50 -10.37
CA ARG A 99 18.33 -10.24 -11.51
C ARG A 99 18.57 -9.21 -12.63
N GLU A 100 19.84 -8.82 -12.75
CA GLU A 100 20.47 -8.22 -13.94
C GLU A 100 19.98 -6.86 -14.46
N ASP A 101 18.99 -6.20 -13.85
CA ASP A 101 18.60 -4.86 -14.29
C ASP A 101 18.41 -3.89 -13.11
N GLU A 102 19.27 -2.85 -13.07
CA GLU A 102 19.19 -1.71 -12.16
C GLU A 102 17.88 -0.91 -12.34
N GLN A 103 17.20 -1.05 -13.49
CA GLN A 103 15.95 -0.37 -13.79
C GLN A 103 14.79 -0.89 -12.94
N THR A 104 14.77 -2.16 -12.54
CA THR A 104 13.69 -2.72 -11.74
C THR A 104 13.81 -2.27 -10.28
N ALA A 105 15.02 -2.24 -9.72
CA ALA A 105 15.27 -1.58 -8.44
C ALA A 105 14.91 -0.09 -8.51
N GLY A 106 15.35 0.58 -9.59
CA GLY A 106 15.02 1.97 -9.88
C GLY A 106 13.52 2.23 -10.03
N ARG A 107 12.74 1.29 -10.58
CA ARG A 107 11.28 1.39 -10.70
C ARG A 107 10.58 1.30 -9.36
N ILE A 108 11.05 0.42 -8.47
CA ILE A 108 10.53 0.31 -7.10
C ILE A 108 10.82 1.62 -6.39
N LEU A 109 12.08 2.04 -6.35
CA LEU A 109 12.50 3.30 -5.75
C LEU A 109 11.72 4.51 -6.33
N ALA A 110 11.53 4.56 -7.65
CA ALA A 110 10.80 5.64 -8.33
C ALA A 110 9.28 5.61 -8.08
N SER A 111 8.75 4.51 -7.56
CA SER A 111 7.34 4.45 -7.14
C SER A 111 7.12 4.99 -5.73
N TRP A 112 8.18 5.09 -4.92
CA TRP A 112 8.16 5.85 -3.66
C TRP A 112 8.25 7.34 -3.99
N ARG A 113 7.32 8.10 -3.42
CA ARG A 113 7.09 9.52 -3.74
C ARG A 113 7.18 10.29 -2.42
N PRO A 114 7.91 11.40 -2.36
CA PRO A 114 7.97 12.22 -1.16
C PRO A 114 6.59 12.79 -0.85
N LEU A 115 6.28 13.03 0.43
CA LEU A 115 4.94 13.42 0.90
C LEU A 115 4.37 14.68 0.22
N ASN A 116 5.21 15.53 -0.38
CA ASN A 116 4.80 16.72 -1.12
C ASN A 116 4.65 16.52 -2.64
N ASP A 117 4.94 15.32 -3.17
CA ASP A 117 4.75 14.98 -4.58
C ASP A 117 3.25 14.89 -4.91
N PRO A 118 2.78 15.39 -6.08
CA PRO A 118 1.38 15.28 -6.48
C PRO A 118 0.83 13.85 -6.53
N LEU A 119 1.70 12.85 -6.73
CA LEU A 119 1.37 11.43 -6.80
C LEU A 119 1.66 10.68 -5.49
N ALA A 120 2.06 11.39 -4.42
CA ALA A 120 2.11 10.81 -3.08
C ALA A 120 0.71 10.75 -2.47
N TYR A 121 0.55 9.84 -1.52
CA TYR A 121 -0.69 9.66 -0.77
C TYR A 121 -0.96 10.85 0.14
N ALA A 122 -2.18 11.38 0.08
CA ALA A 122 -2.67 12.46 0.94
C ALA A 122 -3.44 11.91 2.15
N SER A 123 -4.31 10.93 1.95
CA SER A 123 -5.10 10.31 3.02
C SER A 123 -5.52 8.88 2.70
N PHE A 124 -5.94 8.13 3.73
CA PHE A 124 -6.34 6.73 3.65
C PHE A 124 -7.68 6.49 4.37
N GLY A 125 -8.59 5.77 3.72
CA GLY A 125 -9.84 5.30 4.31
C GLY A 125 -9.63 4.01 5.08
N ILE A 126 -8.90 4.06 6.21
CA ILE A 126 -8.59 2.86 7.02
C ILE A 126 -9.87 2.23 7.57
N GLU A 127 -10.88 3.02 7.92
CA GLU A 127 -12.21 2.54 8.35
C GLU A 127 -12.99 1.84 7.23
N GLU A 128 -12.62 2.06 5.98
CA GLU A 128 -13.24 1.46 4.80
C GLU A 128 -12.42 0.27 4.26
N LEU A 129 -11.44 -0.22 5.03
CA LEU A 129 -10.58 -1.30 4.57
C LEU A 129 -11.39 -2.59 4.36
N GLN A 130 -11.00 -3.34 3.32
CA GLN A 130 -11.62 -4.62 2.99
C GLN A 130 -10.60 -5.74 3.12
N VAL A 131 -11.03 -6.87 3.71
CA VAL A 131 -10.21 -8.08 3.83
C VAL A 131 -10.87 -9.20 3.05
N ILE A 132 -10.35 -9.52 1.88
CA ILE A 132 -10.81 -10.69 1.13
C ILE A 132 -9.88 -11.84 1.49
N SER A 133 -10.39 -12.82 2.23
CA SER A 133 -9.62 -14.01 2.57
C SER A 133 -10.26 -15.30 2.06
N GLY A 134 -9.44 -16.31 1.83
CA GLY A 134 -9.94 -17.60 1.39
C GLY A 134 -8.85 -18.64 1.20
N ALA A 135 -9.27 -19.90 1.15
CA ALA A 135 -8.43 -20.99 0.69
C ALA A 135 -8.35 -20.93 -0.83
N HIS A 136 -7.15 -20.80 -1.39
CA HIS A 136 -6.97 -20.87 -2.84
C HIS A 136 -6.53 -22.27 -3.26
N SER A 137 -7.24 -22.83 -4.24
CA SER A 137 -6.83 -24.06 -4.91
C SER A 137 -5.82 -23.73 -6.01
N PRO A 138 -4.66 -24.38 -6.05
CA PRO A 138 -3.65 -24.14 -7.08
C PRO A 138 -4.04 -24.53 -8.51
N ALA A 139 -5.09 -25.34 -8.67
CA ALA A 139 -5.56 -25.80 -9.97
C ALA A 139 -6.42 -24.76 -10.70
N ALA A 140 -6.95 -23.77 -9.97
CA ALA A 140 -7.46 -22.59 -10.63
C ALA A 140 -6.23 -21.84 -11.15
N PRO A 141 -6.03 -21.65 -12.48
CA PRO A 141 -5.05 -20.69 -12.92
C PRO A 141 -5.38 -19.42 -12.15
N PHE A 142 -4.39 -18.89 -11.43
CA PHE A 142 -4.51 -17.54 -10.91
C PHE A 142 -4.85 -16.71 -12.13
N LYS A 143 -6.13 -16.38 -12.28
CA LYS A 143 -6.52 -15.21 -13.01
C LYS A 143 -5.96 -14.09 -12.14
N THR A 144 -4.65 -13.84 -12.28
CA THR A 144 -4.29 -12.51 -12.69
C THR A 144 -5.29 -12.23 -13.79
N ALA A 145 -6.36 -11.49 -13.49
CA ALA A 145 -6.95 -10.67 -14.52
C ALA A 145 -5.77 -9.95 -15.22
N LYS A 146 -5.99 -9.39 -16.40
CA LYS A 146 -4.97 -8.59 -17.09
C LYS A 146 -4.57 -7.34 -16.23
N TYR A 147 -4.01 -7.56 -15.06
CA TYR A 147 -3.53 -6.61 -14.10
C TYR A 147 -2.14 -6.31 -14.61
N ASN A 148 -2.02 -5.12 -15.15
CA ASN A 148 -0.83 -4.64 -15.81
C ASN A 148 0.38 -4.88 -14.90
N ARG A 149 1.45 -5.51 -15.40
CA ARG A 149 2.72 -5.68 -14.64
C ARG A 149 3.31 -4.33 -14.22
N GLU A 150 2.82 -3.23 -14.79
CA GLU A 150 3.25 -1.87 -14.51
C GLU A 150 2.71 -1.31 -13.17
N THR A 151 1.56 -1.78 -12.66
CA THR A 151 0.94 -1.26 -11.42
C THR A 151 1.36 -2.00 -10.15
N ARG A 152 2.14 -3.08 -10.30
CA ARG A 152 2.68 -3.87 -9.18
C ARG A 152 4.07 -3.36 -8.82
N SER A 153 4.21 -2.86 -7.60
CA SER A 153 5.29 -1.93 -7.30
C SER A 153 6.45 -2.47 -6.47
N ALA A 154 6.44 -3.71 -5.92
CA ALA A 154 7.60 -4.10 -5.10
C ALA A 154 7.90 -5.59 -4.86
N MET A 155 6.94 -6.46 -4.56
CA MET A 155 7.31 -7.82 -4.09
C MET A 155 7.83 -8.76 -5.19
N GLY A 156 7.59 -8.46 -6.46
CA GLY A 156 8.03 -9.30 -7.59
C GLY A 156 9.55 -9.45 -7.72
N VAL A 157 10.32 -8.62 -7.00
CA VAL A 157 11.79 -8.71 -6.91
C VAL A 157 12.29 -9.33 -5.61
N CYS A 158 11.41 -9.57 -4.64
CA CYS A 158 11.75 -10.15 -3.35
C CYS A 158 11.62 -11.67 -3.42
N SER A 159 12.65 -12.38 -2.97
CA SER A 159 12.56 -13.81 -2.66
C SER A 159 12.57 -14.01 -1.15
N PHE A 160 11.67 -14.82 -0.61
CA PHE A 160 11.60 -15.06 0.84
C PHE A 160 12.26 -16.38 1.24
N ARG A 161 12.86 -16.38 2.43
CA ARG A 161 13.38 -17.57 3.11
C ARG A 161 12.29 -18.60 3.38
N PHE A 162 11.10 -18.13 3.75
CA PHE A 162 9.91 -18.97 3.90
C PHE A 162 9.39 -19.26 2.51
N ASN A 163 9.40 -20.52 2.09
CA ASN A 163 9.25 -20.89 0.70
C ASN A 163 7.86 -20.50 0.16
N PRO A 164 7.71 -19.42 -0.65
CA PRO A 164 6.51 -19.16 -1.41
C PRO A 164 6.70 -19.75 -2.81
N ASP A 165 7.36 -20.90 -2.91
CA ASP A 165 7.53 -21.58 -4.20
C ASP A 165 6.13 -21.87 -4.74
N ALA A 166 5.95 -21.59 -6.03
CA ALA A 166 4.79 -22.04 -6.76
C ALA A 166 4.53 -23.53 -6.45
N ALA A 167 5.56 -24.37 -6.29
CA ALA A 167 5.38 -25.77 -5.91
C ALA A 167 4.70 -25.99 -4.54
N THR A 168 5.00 -25.17 -3.51
CA THR A 168 4.35 -25.24 -2.19
C THR A 168 2.93 -24.64 -2.23
N LEU A 169 2.73 -23.57 -3.01
CA LEU A 169 1.39 -23.06 -3.38
C LEU A 169 0.57 -24.11 -4.15
N LEU A 170 1.24 -24.93 -4.96
CA LEU A 170 0.66 -25.99 -5.81
C LEU A 170 0.35 -27.30 -5.06
N ALA A 171 0.89 -27.48 -3.86
CA ALA A 171 0.80 -28.74 -3.11
C ALA A 171 -0.21 -28.71 -1.95
N GLY A 172 -0.75 -27.57 -1.54
CA GLY A 172 -1.68 -27.47 -0.39
C GLY A 172 -2.61 -26.26 -0.43
N ASN A 173 -3.68 -26.31 0.37
CA ASN A 173 -4.55 -25.16 0.60
C ASN A 173 -3.78 -24.11 1.42
N CYS A 174 -3.50 -22.96 0.82
CA CYS A 174 -2.97 -21.80 1.54
C CYS A 174 -4.10 -20.79 1.80
N THR A 175 -4.04 -20.12 2.95
CA THR A 175 -4.90 -18.95 3.20
C THR A 175 -4.27 -17.74 2.53
N ILE A 176 -5.01 -17.08 1.65
CA ILE A 176 -4.62 -15.81 1.06
C ILE A 176 -5.47 -14.73 1.71
N ALA A 177 -4.90 -13.55 1.92
CA ALA A 177 -5.60 -12.35 2.32
C ALA A 177 -5.21 -11.19 1.40
N ASP A 178 -6.22 -10.56 0.80
CA ASP A 178 -6.09 -9.26 0.16
C ASP A 178 -6.62 -8.20 1.10
N VAL A 179 -5.76 -7.27 1.48
CA VAL A 179 -6.14 -6.09 2.26
C VAL A 179 -6.13 -4.89 1.35
N MET A 180 -7.32 -4.32 1.15
CA MET A 180 -7.55 -3.20 0.25
C MET A 180 -7.84 -1.95 1.07
N ILE A 181 -7.05 -0.90 0.86
CA ILE A 181 -7.17 0.37 1.57
C ILE A 181 -7.45 1.47 0.54
N PRO A 182 -8.65 2.05 0.52
CA PRO A 182 -8.93 3.26 -0.24
C PRO A 182 -7.98 4.39 0.17
N ALA A 183 -7.52 5.18 -0.78
CA ALA A 183 -6.62 6.30 -0.54
C ALA A 183 -6.84 7.41 -1.56
N THR A 184 -6.42 8.63 -1.20
CA THR A 184 -6.37 9.76 -2.12
C THR A 184 -4.92 10.17 -2.30
N LEU A 185 -4.59 10.66 -3.49
CA LEU A 185 -3.31 11.28 -3.79
C LEU A 185 -3.39 12.80 -3.56
N ASN A 186 -2.24 13.46 -3.43
CA ASN A 186 -2.16 14.93 -3.25
C ASN A 186 -2.79 15.72 -4.40
N ASN A 187 -2.87 15.14 -5.61
CA ASN A 187 -3.56 15.72 -6.75
C ASN A 187 -5.09 15.49 -6.74
N GLY A 188 -5.64 14.88 -5.70
CA GLY A 188 -7.07 14.62 -5.52
C GLY A 188 -7.59 13.35 -6.19
N HIS A 189 -6.74 12.57 -6.88
CA HIS A 189 -7.17 11.30 -7.46
C HIS A 189 -7.37 10.22 -6.40
N GLU A 190 -8.46 9.47 -6.51
CA GLU A 190 -8.73 8.30 -5.68
C GLU A 190 -8.03 7.06 -6.25
N VAL A 191 -7.47 6.27 -5.35
CA VAL A 191 -6.78 5.03 -5.65
C VAL A 191 -7.08 4.00 -4.55
N GLN A 192 -6.77 2.75 -4.83
CA GLN A 192 -6.83 1.67 -3.87
C GLN A 192 -5.44 1.03 -3.75
N LEU A 193 -4.91 1.01 -2.53
CA LEU A 193 -3.70 0.29 -2.18
C LEU A 193 -4.07 -1.14 -1.80
N VAL A 194 -3.49 -2.12 -2.49
CA VAL A 194 -3.80 -3.54 -2.28
C VAL A 194 -2.55 -4.26 -1.82
N PHE A 195 -2.63 -4.85 -0.62
CA PHE A 195 -1.63 -5.77 -0.10
C PHE A 195 -2.15 -7.20 -0.22
N ARG A 196 -1.52 -8.02 -1.06
CA ARG A 196 -1.80 -9.46 -1.09
C ARG A 196 -0.77 -10.19 -0.25
N LEU A 197 -1.22 -10.99 0.72
CA LEU A 197 -0.38 -11.80 1.58
C LEU A 197 -0.84 -13.26 1.58
N ILE A 198 0.13 -14.17 1.73
CA ILE A 198 -0.10 -15.61 1.84
C ILE A 198 0.29 -16.05 3.25
N TRP A 199 -0.58 -16.81 3.90
CA TRP A 199 -0.29 -17.40 5.20
C TRP A 199 0.61 -18.61 5.02
N GLU A 200 1.77 -18.59 5.66
CA GLU A 200 2.67 -19.72 5.75
C GLU A 200 2.47 -20.36 7.15
N PRO A 201 1.81 -21.53 7.23
CA PRO A 201 1.43 -22.11 8.51
C PRO A 201 2.61 -22.68 9.30
N GLY A 202 3.69 -23.09 8.63
CA GLY A 202 4.87 -23.69 9.28
C GLY A 202 5.60 -22.74 10.23
N HIS A 203 5.60 -21.45 9.92
CA HIS A 203 6.24 -20.39 10.68
C HIS A 203 5.24 -19.38 11.25
N SER A 204 3.93 -19.60 11.02
CA SER A 204 2.84 -18.75 11.49
C SER A 204 3.02 -17.28 11.10
N VAL A 205 3.29 -17.05 9.81
CA VAL A 205 3.64 -15.73 9.27
C VAL A 205 2.89 -15.43 7.98
N TRP A 206 2.52 -14.17 7.79
CA TRP A 206 2.08 -13.67 6.49
C TRP A 206 3.28 -13.26 5.65
N VAL A 207 3.42 -13.89 4.48
CA VAL A 207 4.42 -13.56 3.48
C VAL A 207 3.75 -12.67 2.42
N PRO A 208 4.21 -11.43 2.22
CA PRO A 208 3.62 -10.58 1.19
C PRO A 208 3.93 -11.15 -0.20
N GLN A 209 2.94 -11.16 -1.08
CA GLN A 209 3.04 -11.63 -2.46
C GLN A 209 3.20 -10.48 -3.44
N PHE A 210 2.39 -9.41 -3.28
CA PHE A 210 2.53 -8.17 -4.03
C PHE A 210 1.89 -6.99 -3.30
N ILE A 211 2.35 -5.80 -3.71
CA ILE A 211 1.74 -4.51 -3.42
C ILE A 211 1.31 -3.94 -4.77
N GLU A 212 0.05 -3.52 -4.87
CA GLU A 212 -0.54 -3.03 -6.09
C GLU A 212 -1.26 -1.72 -5.83
N HIS A 213 -1.17 -0.82 -6.80
CA HIS A 213 -1.89 0.44 -6.83
C HIS A 213 -2.96 0.32 -7.92
N ARG A 214 -4.24 0.40 -7.54
CA ARG A 214 -5.34 0.43 -8.51
C ARG A 214 -5.91 1.83 -8.55
N THR A 215 -6.02 2.42 -9.72
CA THR A 215 -6.88 3.59 -9.90
C THR A 215 -8.32 3.12 -9.84
N THR A 216 -9.17 3.81 -9.08
CA THR A 216 -10.61 3.48 -8.99
C THR A 216 -11.31 3.59 -10.35
N ASP A 217 -10.70 4.35 -11.29
CA ASP A 217 -11.16 4.50 -12.67
C ASP A 217 -10.92 3.28 -13.59
N GLU A 218 -10.46 2.12 -13.10
CA GLU A 218 -10.38 0.88 -13.91
C GLU A 218 -11.76 0.27 -14.29
N GLU A 219 -12.88 0.91 -13.94
CA GLU A 219 -14.17 0.70 -14.64
C GLU A 219 -14.26 1.38 -16.02
N LEU A 220 -13.26 2.16 -16.44
CA LEU A 220 -13.23 2.85 -17.75
C LEU A 220 -12.42 2.15 -18.86
N GLU A 221 -12.00 0.90 -18.70
CA GLU A 221 -11.49 0.06 -19.82
C GLU A 221 -12.52 -0.93 -20.38
N LEU A 222 -13.81 -0.55 -20.41
CA LEU A 222 -14.82 -1.23 -21.24
C LEU A 222 -15.46 -0.36 -22.32
N LYS A 223 -15.07 0.91 -22.49
CA LYS A 223 -15.51 1.74 -23.64
C LYS A 223 -14.46 2.78 -24.08
N ALA A 224 -13.30 2.33 -24.52
CA ALA A 224 -12.61 3.06 -25.58
C ALA A 224 -13.02 2.40 -26.91
N PRO A 225 -13.59 3.14 -27.89
CA PRO A 225 -13.92 2.54 -29.18
C PRO A 225 -12.61 2.07 -29.83
N MET A 226 -12.54 0.79 -30.18
CA MET A 226 -11.62 0.36 -31.22
C MET A 226 -12.07 1.07 -32.51
N PHE A 227 -11.24 2.02 -32.96
CA PHE A 227 -11.20 2.64 -34.28
C PHE A 227 -12.55 3.01 -34.95
#